data_AF-A0A2E5LVY0-F1
#
_entry.id   AF-A0A2E5LVY0-F1
#
_cell.length_a   1.000
_cell.length_b   1.000
_cell.length_c   1.000
_cell.angle_alpha   90.00
_cell.angle_beta   90.00
_cell.angle_gamma   90.00
#
_symmetry.space_group_name_H-M   'P 1'
#
loop_
_entity.id
_entity.type
_entity.pdbx_description
1 polymer ?
#
loop_
_entity_poly.entity_id
_entity_poly.type
_entity_poly.pdbx_seq_one_letter_code
_entity_poly.pdbx_strand_id
1 'polypeptide(L)'
;MSLRLGVARDAGLDETMAEKIDYYEDSDLPENQKVALRLTDAFVNSPGAISAKLREEVRHYFTEAQIVELMLDMSKWSTQKLSVALGTDEPIDSERLSLFDFDDGGGVVWGPTLKAPFIPSEQPSP
;
A
#
# COMPACT_ATOMS: atom_id res chain seq x y z
N MET A 1 11.86 -8.12 -3.68
CA MET A 1 10.57 -8.71 -4.07
C MET A 1 9.57 -7.58 -4.19
N SER A 2 8.95 -7.38 -5.36
CA SER A 2 7.90 -6.37 -5.53
C SER A 2 6.59 -7.11 -5.77
N LEU A 3 5.75 -7.14 -4.73
CA LEU A 3 4.38 -7.60 -4.80
C LEU A 3 3.50 -6.39 -5.11
N ARG A 4 2.51 -6.56 -5.97
CA ARG A 4 1.50 -5.51 -6.22
C ARG A 4 0.11 -6.10 -6.15
N LEU A 5 -0.78 -5.36 -5.51
CA LEU A 5 -2.18 -5.71 -5.46
C LEU A 5 -2.80 -5.51 -6.84
N GLY A 6 -3.43 -6.55 -7.39
CA GLY A 6 -4.04 -6.52 -8.72
C GLY A 6 -5.09 -5.43 -8.87
N VAL A 7 -5.92 -5.23 -7.85
CA VAL A 7 -6.93 -4.15 -7.85
C VAL A 7 -6.32 -2.75 -7.77
N ALA A 8 -5.14 -2.58 -7.14
CA ALA A 8 -4.47 -1.29 -7.09
C ALA A 8 -3.93 -0.89 -8.47
N ARG A 9 -3.44 -1.89 -9.24
CA ARG A 9 -3.06 -1.70 -10.65
C ARG A 9 -4.24 -1.16 -11.46
N ASP A 10 -5.40 -1.81 -11.35
CA ASP A 10 -6.59 -1.44 -12.12
C ASP A 10 -7.12 -0.06 -11.72
N ALA A 11 -6.84 0.38 -10.49
CA ALA A 11 -7.12 1.71 -9.99
C ALA A 11 -6.07 2.78 -10.38
N GLY A 12 -5.04 2.43 -11.16
CA GLY A 12 -4.04 3.38 -11.67
C GLY A 12 -2.73 3.45 -10.86
N LEU A 13 -2.43 2.47 -10.00
CA LEU A 13 -1.12 2.35 -9.37
C LEU A 13 -0.08 1.90 -10.40
N ASP A 14 0.61 2.86 -11.01
CA ASP A 14 1.78 2.64 -11.86
C ASP A 14 3.10 2.94 -11.12
N GLU A 15 4.23 2.78 -11.80
CA GLU A 15 5.55 3.07 -11.23
C GLU A 15 5.72 4.55 -10.85
N THR A 16 5.08 5.46 -11.59
CA THR A 16 5.10 6.90 -11.29
C THR A 16 4.40 7.19 -9.97
N MET A 17 3.22 6.61 -9.76
CA MET A 17 2.48 6.72 -8.51
C MET A 17 3.22 6.03 -7.35
N ALA A 18 3.87 4.90 -7.61
CA ALA A 18 4.70 4.23 -6.61
C ALA A 18 5.86 5.12 -6.15
N GLU A 19 6.56 5.79 -7.07
CA GLU A 19 7.63 6.74 -6.74
C GLU A 19 7.10 7.94 -5.94
N LYS A 20 5.91 8.46 -6.29
CA LYS A 20 5.25 9.50 -5.50
C LYS A 20 4.95 9.03 -4.08
N ILE A 21 4.57 7.77 -3.88
CA ILE A 21 4.32 7.21 -2.54
C ILE A 21 5.65 7.04 -1.78
N ASP A 22 6.72 6.60 -2.42
CA ASP A 22 8.04 6.43 -1.77
C ASP A 22 8.62 7.76 -1.29
N TYR A 23 8.37 8.85 -2.02
CA TYR A 23 8.83 10.21 -1.71
C TYR A 23 7.67 11.19 -1.49
N TYR A 24 6.64 10.75 -0.77
CA TYR A 24 5.37 11.47 -0.67
C TYR A 24 5.48 12.90 -0.12
N GLU A 25 6.43 13.16 0.77
CA GLU A 25 6.63 14.51 1.32
C GLU A 25 6.95 15.53 0.22
N ASP A 26 7.80 15.14 -0.73
CA ASP A 26 8.26 15.98 -1.84
C ASP A 26 7.40 15.86 -3.10
N SER A 27 6.43 14.95 -3.09
CA SER A 27 5.50 14.73 -4.21
C SER A 27 4.41 15.80 -4.33
N ASP A 28 3.67 15.75 -5.44
CA ASP A 28 2.46 16.54 -5.69
C ASP A 28 1.18 15.89 -5.13
N LEU A 29 1.29 14.85 -4.30
CA LEU A 29 0.12 14.20 -3.71
C LEU A 29 -0.69 15.18 -2.85
N PRO A 30 -2.04 15.08 -2.84
CA PRO A 30 -2.88 15.84 -1.93
C PRO A 30 -2.48 15.66 -0.45
N GLU A 31 -2.58 16.73 0.36
CA GLU A 31 -2.11 16.69 1.75
C GLU A 31 -2.82 15.62 2.60
N ASN A 32 -4.10 15.34 2.35
CA ASN A 32 -4.80 14.26 3.04
C ASN A 32 -4.16 12.88 2.76
N GLN A 33 -3.65 12.64 1.54
CA GLN A 33 -2.93 11.40 1.22
C GLN A 33 -1.56 11.37 1.89
N LYS A 34 -0.84 12.50 1.91
CA LYS A 34 0.43 12.61 2.66
C LYS A 34 0.23 12.34 4.15
N VAL A 35 -0.83 12.87 4.76
CA VAL A 35 -1.18 12.61 6.17
C VAL A 35 -1.47 11.13 6.42
N ALA A 36 -2.19 10.46 5.50
CA ALA A 36 -2.40 9.01 5.60
C ALA A 36 -1.09 8.21 5.49
N LEU A 37 -0.15 8.65 4.63
CA LEU A 37 1.17 8.03 4.50
C LEU A 37 2.05 8.27 5.74
N ARG A 38 2.07 9.49 6.31
CA ARG A 38 2.73 9.75 7.62
C ARG A 38 2.17 8.88 8.73
N LEU A 39 0.84 8.70 8.77
CA LEU A 39 0.19 7.78 9.72
C LEU A 39 0.64 6.34 9.49
N THR A 40 0.71 5.91 8.23
CA THR A 40 1.16 4.56 7.83
C THR A 40 2.60 4.31 8.29
N ASP A 41 3.53 5.24 8.02
CA ASP A 41 4.92 5.15 8.44
C ASP A 41 5.05 5.04 9.97
N ALA A 42 4.37 5.93 10.69
CA ALA A 42 4.38 5.94 12.15
C ALA A 42 3.81 4.62 12.71
N PHE A 43 2.71 4.13 12.15
CA PHE A 43 2.09 2.88 12.57
C PHE A 43 2.97 1.66 12.26
N VAL A 44 3.54 1.56 11.05
CA VAL A 44 4.35 0.41 10.65
C VAL A 44 5.63 0.29 11.48
N ASN A 45 6.25 1.43 11.83
CA ASN A 45 7.50 1.48 12.60
C ASN A 45 7.27 1.37 14.11
N SER A 46 6.36 2.18 14.69
CA SER A 46 6.10 2.18 16.14
C SER A 46 4.70 2.72 16.45
N PRO A 47 3.66 1.85 16.47
CA PRO A 47 2.28 2.27 16.70
C PRO A 47 2.07 3.08 17.99
N GLY A 48 2.83 2.74 19.05
CA GLY A 48 2.75 3.43 20.35
C GLY A 48 3.37 4.83 20.35
N ALA A 49 4.11 5.20 19.32
CA ALA A 49 4.84 6.47 19.22
C ALA A 49 4.17 7.51 18.31
N ILE A 50 2.94 7.25 17.83
CA ILE A 50 2.18 8.24 17.05
C ILE A 50 2.03 9.51 17.89
N SER A 51 2.47 10.65 17.35
CA SER A 51 2.49 11.92 18.07
C SER A 51 1.09 12.51 18.24
N ALA A 52 0.91 13.41 19.23
CA ALA A 52 -0.34 14.14 19.40
C ALA A 52 -0.67 15.01 18.17
N LYS A 53 0.35 15.66 17.61
CA LYS A 53 0.23 16.47 16.40
C LYS A 53 -0.30 15.66 15.21
N LEU A 54 0.27 14.48 14.96
CA LEU A 54 -0.18 13.62 13.86
C LEU A 54 -1.62 13.13 14.06
N ARG A 55 -2.02 12.85 15.32
CA ARG A 55 -3.43 12.52 15.62
C ARG A 55 -4.39 13.68 15.32
N GLU A 56 -3.98 14.92 15.55
CA GLU A 56 -4.78 16.10 15.23
C GLU A 56 -4.90 16.29 13.71
N GLU A 57 -3.78 16.14 12.98
CA GLU A 57 -3.77 16.22 11.51
C GLU A 57 -4.67 15.15 10.88
N VAL A 58 -4.60 13.90 11.35
CA VAL A 58 -5.47 12.82 10.87
C VAL A 58 -6.94 13.15 11.12
N ARG A 59 -7.30 13.63 12.32
CA ARG A 59 -8.68 14.04 12.64
C ARG A 59 -9.16 15.28 11.88
N HIS A 60 -8.24 16.08 11.35
CA HIS A 60 -8.58 17.22 10.51
C HIS A 60 -9.04 16.77 9.11
N TYR A 61 -8.39 15.75 8.53
CA TYR A 61 -8.66 15.28 7.17
C TYR A 61 -9.64 14.11 7.08
N PHE A 62 -9.80 13.32 8.13
CA PHE A 62 -10.58 12.09 8.11
C PHE A 62 -11.65 12.06 9.19
N THR A 63 -12.80 11.49 8.85
CA THR A 63 -13.84 11.15 9.82
C THR A 63 -13.41 9.98 10.70
N GLU A 64 -14.00 9.85 11.90
CA GLU A 64 -13.70 8.72 12.80
C GLU A 64 -13.89 7.35 12.12
N ALA A 65 -14.91 7.19 11.26
CA ALA A 65 -15.13 5.96 10.51
C ALA A 65 -13.97 5.66 9.54
N GLN A 66 -13.52 6.66 8.78
CA GLN A 66 -12.38 6.51 7.87
C GLN A 66 -11.07 6.23 8.61
N ILE A 67 -10.88 6.82 9.80
CA ILE A 67 -9.72 6.54 10.64
C ILE A 67 -9.73 5.06 11.08
N VAL A 68 -10.88 4.53 11.47
CA VAL A 68 -11.02 3.11 11.83
C VAL A 68 -10.68 2.22 10.63
N GLU A 69 -11.22 2.53 9.44
CA GLU A 69 -10.90 1.79 8.21
C GLU A 69 -9.40 1.80 7.91
N LEU A 70 -8.76 2.98 7.94
CA LEU A 70 -7.31 3.11 7.74
C LEU A 70 -6.51 2.25 8.72
N MET A 71 -6.85 2.27 10.00
CA MET A 71 -6.15 1.49 11.03
C MET A 71 -6.35 -0.02 10.84
N LEU A 72 -7.54 -0.45 10.42
CA LEU A 72 -7.83 -1.85 10.10
C LEU A 72 -7.06 -2.31 8.87
N ASP A 73 -7.01 -1.50 7.83
CA ASP A 73 -6.24 -1.79 6.61
C ASP A 73 -4.75 -1.93 6.93
N MET A 74 -4.16 -0.99 7.67
CA MET A 74 -2.76 -1.07 8.09
C MET A 74 -2.47 -2.32 8.96
N SER A 75 -3.42 -2.70 9.81
CA SER A 75 -3.31 -3.91 10.64
C SER A 75 -3.37 -5.18 9.79
N LYS A 76 -4.28 -5.24 8.80
CA LYS A 76 -4.37 -6.34 7.83
C LYS A 76 -3.04 -6.55 7.10
N TRP A 77 -2.43 -5.46 6.63
CA TRP A 77 -1.16 -5.52 5.89
C TRP A 77 0.06 -5.85 6.76
N SER A 78 -0.01 -5.62 8.07
CA SER A 78 1.08 -5.97 8.99
C SER A 78 1.31 -7.48 9.11
N THR A 79 0.39 -8.33 8.62
CA THR A 79 0.55 -9.80 8.58
C THR A 79 1.75 -10.26 7.76
N GLN A 80 2.22 -9.47 6.79
CA GLN A 80 3.45 -9.76 6.03
C GLN A 80 4.67 -9.99 6.94
N LYS A 81 4.69 -9.35 8.13
CA LYS A 81 5.78 -9.50 9.09
C LYS A 81 5.89 -10.94 9.61
N LEU A 82 4.78 -11.68 9.65
CA LEU A 82 4.78 -13.10 10.02
C LEU A 82 5.50 -13.94 8.95
N SER A 83 5.20 -13.70 7.68
CA SER A 83 5.85 -14.40 6.56
C SER A 83 7.36 -14.17 6.55
N VAL A 84 7.81 -12.93 6.75
CA VAL A 84 9.24 -12.59 6.84
C VAL A 84 9.90 -13.24 8.06
N ALA A 85 9.26 -13.19 9.23
CA ALA A 85 9.82 -13.77 10.45
C ALA A 85 9.93 -15.31 10.39
N LEU A 86 9.03 -15.95 9.65
CA LEU A 86 9.04 -17.40 9.40
C LEU A 86 9.92 -17.80 8.20
N GLY A 87 10.46 -16.83 7.45
CA GLY A 87 11.20 -17.07 6.21
C GLY A 87 10.36 -17.70 5.10
N THR A 88 9.05 -17.47 5.11
CA THR A 88 8.10 -17.98 4.12
C THR A 88 7.72 -16.93 3.08
N ASP A 89 8.53 -15.88 2.95
CA ASP A 89 8.38 -14.78 2.00
C ASP A 89 9.19 -15.00 0.70
N GLU A 90 9.39 -16.26 0.29
CA GLU A 90 10.07 -16.55 -0.97
C GLU A 90 9.33 -15.94 -2.17
N PRO A 91 10.04 -15.29 -3.11
CA PRO A 91 9.42 -14.74 -4.30
C PRO A 91 8.89 -15.87 -5.19
N ILE A 92 7.65 -15.73 -5.65
CA ILE A 92 7.05 -16.65 -6.64
C ILE A 92 7.86 -16.63 -7.95
N ASP A 93 8.36 -15.46 -8.32
CA ASP A 93 9.30 -15.27 -9.42
C ASP A 93 10.30 -14.18 -9.02
N SER A 94 11.60 -14.49 -9.06
CA SER A 94 12.67 -13.58 -8.65
C SER A 94 12.98 -12.49 -9.68
N GLU A 95 12.55 -12.67 -10.93
CA GLU A 95 12.81 -11.73 -12.04
C GLU A 95 11.56 -10.94 -12.44
N ARG A 96 10.39 -11.29 -11.90
CA ARG A 96 9.10 -10.73 -12.29
C ARG A 96 8.29 -10.25 -11.09
N LEU A 97 7.43 -9.28 -11.38
CA LEU A 97 6.44 -8.81 -10.44
C LEU A 97 5.35 -9.86 -10.27
N SER A 98 4.98 -10.20 -9.03
CA SER A 98 3.84 -11.09 -8.77
C SER A 98 2.62 -10.29 -8.34
N LEU A 99 1.51 -10.46 -9.06
CA LEU A 99 0.22 -9.91 -8.66
C LEU A 99 -0.47 -10.83 -7.66
N PHE A 100 -1.24 -10.23 -6.76
CA PHE A 100 -2.14 -10.97 -5.88
C PHE A 100 -3.41 -10.16 -5.61
N ASP A 101 -4.44 -10.83 -5.12
CA ASP A 101 -5.73 -10.27 -4.73
C ASP A 101 -6.21 -10.93 -3.41
N PHE A 102 -7.35 -10.48 -2.90
CA PHE A 102 -8.04 -11.11 -1.78
C PHE A 102 -9.41 -11.64 -2.21
N ASP A 103 -9.73 -12.86 -1.78
CA ASP A 103 -11.10 -13.38 -1.92
C ASP A 103 -12.06 -12.75 -0.87
N ASP A 104 -13.36 -13.06 -0.99
CA ASP A 104 -14.40 -12.58 -0.07
C ASP A 104 -14.19 -13.01 1.39
N GLY A 105 -13.37 -14.04 1.63
CA GLY A 105 -12.96 -14.52 2.95
C GLY A 105 -11.67 -13.88 3.47
N GLY A 106 -11.03 -13.00 2.68
CA GLY A 106 -9.76 -12.37 3.00
C GLY A 106 -8.53 -13.25 2.73
N GLY A 107 -8.70 -14.39 2.06
CA GLY A 107 -7.61 -15.26 1.63
C GLY A 107 -6.84 -14.66 0.44
N VAL A 108 -5.53 -14.88 0.38
CA VAL A 108 -4.68 -14.39 -0.73
C VAL A 108 -4.87 -15.26 -1.96
N VAL A 109 -5.19 -14.63 -3.10
CA VAL A 109 -5.30 -15.27 -4.41
C VAL A 109 -4.17 -14.76 -5.30
N TRP A 110 -3.38 -15.67 -5.90
CA TRP A 110 -2.23 -15.30 -6.73
C TRP A 110 -2.64 -15.07 -8.18
N GLY A 111 -2.22 -13.92 -8.72
CA GLY A 111 -2.41 -13.52 -10.12
C GLY A 111 -1.18 -13.78 -11.00
N PRO A 112 -1.20 -13.34 -12.27
CA PRO A 112 -0.10 -13.57 -13.20
C PRO A 112 1.14 -12.74 -12.85
N THR A 113 2.31 -13.22 -13.27
CA THR A 113 3.58 -12.49 -13.11
C THR A 113 3.85 -11.53 -14.28
N LEU A 114 4.25 -10.28 -14.00
CA LEU A 114 4.53 -9.24 -15.00
C LEU A 114 6.02 -8.94 -15.15
N LYS A 115 6.45 -8.60 -16.37
CA LYS A 115 7.84 -8.20 -16.65
C LYS A 115 8.03 -6.75 -16.18
N ALA A 116 9.09 -6.46 -15.43
CA ALA A 116 9.44 -5.10 -15.03
C ALA A 116 10.14 -4.33 -16.19
N PRO A 117 9.99 -3.00 -16.31
CA PRO A 117 9.11 -2.13 -15.52
C PRO A 117 7.64 -2.27 -15.94
N PHE A 118 6.72 -2.17 -14.97
CA PHE A 118 5.29 -2.19 -15.25
C PHE A 118 4.86 -0.83 -15.82
N ILE A 119 4.78 -0.72 -17.14
CA ILE A 119 4.18 0.43 -17.82
C ILE A 119 2.69 0.12 -17.99
N PRO A 120 1.76 0.96 -17.47
CA PRO A 120 0.33 0.72 -17.63
C PRO A 120 -0.01 0.62 -19.12
N SER A 121 -0.85 -0.36 -19.47
CA SER A 121 -1.35 -0.51 -20.84
C SER A 121 -2.01 0.80 -21.27
N GLU A 122 -1.65 1.29 -22.45
CA GLU A 122 -2.08 2.55 -23.05
C GLU A 122 -3.54 2.92 -22.73
N GLN A 123 -3.71 4.20 -22.40
CA GLN A 123 -4.98 4.91 -22.25
C GLN A 123 -6.03 4.43 -23.27
N PRO A 124 -7.31 4.28 -22.90
CA PRO A 124 -8.34 3.98 -23.89
C PRO A 124 -8.34 5.09 -24.95
N SER A 125 -8.28 4.67 -26.21
CA SER A 125 -8.42 5.54 -27.38
C SER A 125 -9.74 6.34 -27.32
N PRO A 126 -9.78 7.56 -27.88
CA PRO A 126 -10.84 8.56 -27.65
C PRO A 126 -12.25 8.11 -28.03
#